data_AF-A9V3E2-F1
#
_entry.id   AF-A9V3E2-F1
#
_cell.length_a   1.000
_cell.length_b   1.000
_cell.length_c   1.000
_cell.angle_alpha   90.00
_cell.angle_beta   90.00
_cell.angle_gamma   90.00
#
_symmetry.space_group_name_H-M   'P 1'
#
loop_
_entity.id
_entity.type
_entity.pdbx_description
1 polymer ?
#
loop_
_entity_poly.entity_id
_entity_poly.type
_entity_poly.pdbx_seq_one_letter_code
_entity_poly.pdbx_strand_id
1 'polypeptide(L)'
;MASRAREQWVDVLEEQPSRSDRAEVHSINLENFDEPRHQHAEFVLNSPRSVRACFNVGVTPRELLPRNVTDFQRDGMTLAKAYTAWLAHDRRRQDLLSLARRERKKLVRETTRVGPLPASGKLRHIPVSPAYRRQDQVARCQAQRELNDAEHRRRVLVNAVEREQRRRRVDLRRALNEKLHRLNLDVAARSGAMPTHRHERRVTRQAHAAAVATREHDVWLEQLMAEVDLSHI
;
A
#
# COMPACT_ATOMS: atom_id res chain seq x y z
N MET A 1 -7.77 54.55 -18.69
CA MET A 1 -6.31 54.42 -18.48
C MET A 1 -6.07 53.35 -17.42
N ALA A 2 -6.29 52.07 -17.67
CA ALA A 2 -5.46 51.13 -18.44
C ALA A 2 -4.01 51.03 -17.92
N SER A 3 -3.76 49.93 -17.19
CA SER A 3 -2.54 49.10 -17.15
C SER A 3 -1.18 49.69 -16.76
N ARG A 4 -0.71 49.29 -15.57
CA ARG A 4 0.69 48.94 -15.24
C ARG A 4 0.64 47.96 -14.04
N ALA A 5 0.40 46.65 -14.20
CA ALA A 5 1.25 45.62 -14.80
C ALA A 5 2.72 45.79 -14.38
N ARG A 6 3.19 45.03 -13.37
CA ARG A 6 3.77 43.66 -13.49
C ARG A 6 5.26 43.59 -13.86
N GLU A 7 6.09 44.51 -13.39
CA GLU A 7 7.54 44.42 -13.61
C GLU A 7 8.31 44.67 -12.31
N GLN A 8 8.56 43.59 -11.57
CA GLN A 8 9.61 43.58 -10.55
C GLN A 8 10.08 42.16 -10.24
N TRP A 9 10.34 41.36 -11.27
CA TRP A 9 11.06 40.09 -11.17
C TRP A 9 11.78 39.81 -12.50
N VAL A 10 12.72 40.68 -12.85
CA VAL A 10 13.76 40.40 -13.85
C VAL A 10 15.03 40.99 -13.24
N ASP A 11 15.99 40.11 -12.94
CA ASP A 11 17.39 40.36 -12.52
C ASP A 11 17.80 39.60 -11.25
N VAL A 12 17.75 38.26 -11.33
CA VAL A 12 18.71 37.35 -10.68
C VAL A 12 18.88 36.14 -11.60
N LEU A 13 19.51 36.34 -12.76
CA LEU A 13 19.83 35.28 -13.71
C LEU A 13 21.24 35.50 -14.27
N GLU A 14 22.26 35.45 -13.42
CA GLU A 14 23.62 35.22 -13.90
C GLU A 14 24.49 34.58 -12.82
N GLU A 15 24.46 33.25 -12.82
CA GLU A 15 25.62 32.37 -12.60
C GLU A 15 25.15 30.94 -12.94
N GLN A 16 25.49 30.48 -14.15
CA GLN A 16 25.12 29.14 -14.63
C GLN A 16 26.21 28.14 -14.23
N PRO A 17 25.96 27.18 -13.32
CA PRO A 17 26.83 26.03 -13.20
C PRO A 17 26.66 25.10 -14.41
N SER A 18 27.78 24.51 -14.81
CA SER A 18 28.00 23.66 -15.97
C SER A 18 26.93 22.58 -16.18
N ARG A 19 26.59 22.41 -17.47
CA ARG A 19 25.44 21.68 -18.02
C ARG A 19 25.39 20.15 -17.77
N SER A 20 26.35 19.58 -17.04
CA SER A 20 26.47 18.12 -16.82
C SER A 20 26.25 17.66 -15.38
N ASP A 21 26.09 18.57 -14.41
CA ASP A 21 25.84 18.23 -12.99
C ASP A 21 24.43 18.60 -12.50
N ARG A 22 23.52 18.96 -13.42
CA ARG A 22 22.08 19.04 -13.11
C ARG A 22 21.53 17.62 -12.99
N ALA A 23 21.83 16.99 -11.86
CA ALA A 23 21.12 15.82 -11.36
C ALA A 23 19.63 15.98 -11.64
N GLU A 24 19.04 14.93 -12.22
CA GLU A 24 17.63 14.75 -12.52
C GLU A 24 16.73 15.60 -11.59
N VAL A 25 16.11 16.65 -12.12
CA VAL A 25 15.02 17.32 -11.40
C VAL A 25 13.89 16.31 -11.37
N HIS A 26 13.84 15.49 -10.32
CA HIS A 26 12.83 14.47 -10.15
C HIS A 26 11.48 15.16 -10.09
N SER A 27 10.67 15.02 -11.14
CA SER A 27 9.37 15.68 -11.19
C SER A 27 8.40 14.97 -10.24
N ILE A 28 8.16 15.53 -9.05
CA ILE A 28 7.22 15.05 -8.05
C ILE A 28 5.79 15.41 -8.49
N ASN A 29 4.98 14.39 -8.69
CA ASN A 29 3.62 14.44 -9.17
C ASN A 29 2.75 13.45 -8.39
N LEU A 30 1.42 13.51 -8.55
CA LEU A 30 0.49 12.69 -7.74
C LEU A 30 0.67 11.17 -7.89
N GLU A 31 1.34 10.69 -8.94
CA GLU A 31 1.57 9.26 -9.16
C GLU A 31 2.86 8.76 -8.47
N ASN A 32 3.91 9.58 -8.37
CA ASN A 32 5.17 9.23 -7.67
C ASN A 32 5.32 9.92 -6.30
N PHE A 33 4.26 10.56 -5.82
CA PHE A 33 4.25 11.33 -4.58
C PHE A 33 4.60 10.52 -3.32
N ASP A 34 4.27 9.22 -3.28
CA ASP A 34 4.52 8.33 -2.13
C ASP A 34 5.84 7.55 -2.22
N GLU A 35 6.67 7.80 -3.23
CA GLU A 35 7.92 7.04 -3.39
C GLU A 35 8.92 7.40 -2.28
N PRO A 36 9.67 6.42 -1.73
CA PRO A 36 10.65 6.66 -0.66
C PRO A 36 11.70 7.71 -1.01
N ARG A 37 11.99 7.89 -2.31
CA ARG A 37 12.93 8.89 -2.85
C ARG A 37 12.47 10.34 -2.59
N HIS A 38 11.19 10.55 -2.30
CA HIS A 38 10.57 11.85 -2.10
C HIS A 38 10.09 12.07 -0.66
N GLN A 39 10.34 11.12 0.25
CA GLN A 39 9.88 11.16 1.64
C GLN A 39 10.46 12.35 2.44
N HIS A 40 11.59 12.90 2.02
CA HIS A 40 12.27 14.05 2.65
C HIS A 40 12.18 15.34 1.82
N ALA A 41 11.51 15.32 0.67
CA ALA A 41 11.39 16.51 -0.16
C ALA A 41 10.35 17.46 0.43
N GLU A 42 10.77 18.68 0.81
CA GLU A 42 9.88 19.76 1.27
C GLU A 42 8.97 20.28 0.14
N PHE A 43 9.30 19.95 -1.11
CA PHE A 43 8.54 20.32 -2.29
C PHE A 43 7.45 19.29 -2.61
N VAL A 44 6.23 19.63 -2.21
CA VAL A 44 5.07 18.75 -2.23
C VAL A 44 4.68 18.29 -3.64
N LEU A 45 4.60 19.18 -4.62
CA LEU A 45 4.29 18.83 -6.02
C LEU A 45 4.94 19.86 -6.95
N ASN A 46 5.73 19.41 -7.93
CA ASN A 46 6.36 20.30 -8.92
C ASN A 46 5.75 20.17 -10.33
N SER A 47 4.83 19.22 -10.53
CA SER A 47 4.11 19.05 -11.79
C SER A 47 2.90 19.99 -11.87
N PRO A 48 2.83 20.93 -12.86
CA PRO A 48 1.71 21.87 -13.00
C PRO A 48 0.34 21.19 -13.10
N ARG A 49 0.28 20.00 -13.74
CA ARG A 49 -0.95 19.21 -13.84
C ARG A 49 -1.39 18.61 -12.50
N SER A 50 -0.45 18.26 -11.63
CA SER A 50 -0.76 17.79 -10.28
C SER A 50 -1.29 18.91 -9.41
N VAL A 51 -0.64 20.08 -9.47
CA VAL A 51 -1.08 21.27 -8.73
C VAL A 51 -2.49 21.68 -9.17
N ARG A 52 -2.76 21.67 -10.48
CA ARG A 52 -4.09 21.95 -11.03
C ARG A 52 -5.14 20.92 -10.60
N ALA A 53 -4.78 19.64 -10.55
CA ALA A 53 -5.70 18.60 -10.06
C ALA A 53 -6.06 18.81 -8.58
N CYS A 54 -5.07 19.13 -7.74
CA CYS A 54 -5.30 19.50 -6.34
C CYS A 54 -6.25 20.71 -6.22
N PHE A 55 -6.00 21.76 -7.01
CA PHE A 55 -6.86 22.94 -7.05
C PHE A 55 -8.31 22.61 -7.45
N ASN A 56 -8.51 21.81 -8.51
CA ASN A 56 -9.84 21.42 -8.99
C ASN A 56 -10.65 20.61 -7.95
N VAL A 57 -9.98 19.79 -7.14
CA VAL A 57 -10.62 18.99 -6.09
C VAL A 57 -10.76 19.79 -4.78
N GLY A 58 -10.13 20.96 -4.67
CA GLY A 58 -10.13 21.77 -3.45
C GLY A 58 -9.23 21.22 -2.35
N VAL A 59 -8.18 20.47 -2.71
CA VAL A 59 -7.22 19.86 -1.77
C VAL A 59 -5.92 20.63 -1.80
N THR A 60 -5.37 20.98 -0.65
CA THR A 60 -4.03 21.57 -0.61
C THR A 60 -2.96 20.48 -0.71
N PRO A 61 -1.86 20.68 -1.45
CA PRO A 61 -0.80 19.68 -1.52
C PRO A 61 -0.31 19.24 -0.14
N ARG A 62 -0.24 20.18 0.83
CA ARG A 62 0.20 19.91 2.21
C ARG A 62 -0.68 18.89 2.95
N GLU A 63 -1.98 18.82 2.65
CA GLU A 63 -2.89 17.82 3.22
C GLU A 63 -2.60 16.40 2.73
N LEU A 64 -1.92 16.28 1.59
CA LEU A 64 -1.55 14.98 1.03
C LEU A 64 -0.27 14.42 1.68
N LEU A 65 0.50 15.21 2.41
CA LEU A 65 1.77 14.77 3.00
C LEU A 65 1.55 13.74 4.11
N PRO A 66 2.40 12.68 4.17
CA PRO A 66 2.41 11.77 5.29
C PRO A 66 2.85 12.51 6.56
N ARG A 67 2.27 12.12 7.71
CA ARG A 67 2.62 12.64 9.03
C ARG A 67 2.97 11.48 9.95
N ASN A 68 3.82 11.73 10.94
CA ASN A 68 4.23 10.72 11.90
C ASN A 68 3.20 10.61 13.02
N VAL A 69 3.09 9.43 13.65
CA VAL A 69 2.19 9.22 14.80
C VAL A 69 2.50 10.17 15.95
N THR A 70 3.77 10.54 16.11
CA THR A 70 4.25 11.51 17.10
C THR A 70 3.62 12.89 16.94
N ASP A 71 3.25 13.27 15.71
CA ASP A 71 2.62 14.58 15.43
C ASP A 71 1.18 14.65 15.97
N PHE A 72 0.59 13.50 16.30
CA PHE A 72 -0.76 13.38 16.86
C PHE A 72 -0.73 13.16 18.38
N GLN A 73 0.45 12.96 18.96
CA GLN A 73 0.59 12.77 20.39
C GLN A 73 0.48 14.12 21.10
N ARG A 74 -0.47 14.23 22.02
CA ARG A 74 -0.65 15.39 22.91
C ARG A 74 -0.26 15.03 24.34
N ASP A 75 0.04 16.04 25.16
CA ASP A 75 0.35 15.84 26.57
C ASP A 75 -0.77 15.08 27.27
N GLY A 76 -0.42 13.99 27.97
CA GLY A 76 -1.38 13.10 28.64
C GLY A 76 -2.15 12.14 27.73
N MET A 77 -1.91 12.14 26.41
CA MET A 77 -2.52 11.17 25.49
C MET A 77 -1.70 9.87 25.44
N THR A 78 -2.39 8.73 25.54
CA THR A 78 -1.74 7.42 25.34
C THR A 78 -1.37 7.21 23.88
N LEU A 79 -0.29 6.47 23.64
CA LEU A 79 0.17 6.15 22.28
C LEU A 79 -0.95 5.50 21.42
N ALA A 80 -1.79 4.66 22.04
CA ALA A 80 -2.92 4.03 21.36
C ALA A 80 -3.94 5.06 20.81
N LYS A 81 -4.22 6.14 21.56
CA LYS A 81 -5.12 7.21 21.10
C LYS A 81 -4.47 8.09 20.03
N ALA A 82 -3.16 8.32 20.10
CA ALA A 82 -2.44 9.02 19.04
C ALA A 82 -2.44 8.19 17.73
N TYR A 83 -2.27 6.87 17.85
CA TYR A 83 -2.30 5.95 16.71
C TYR A 83 -3.68 5.90 16.03
N THR A 84 -4.78 5.89 16.79
CA THR A 84 -6.12 5.95 16.18
C THR A 84 -6.40 7.27 15.47
N ALA A 85 -5.94 8.40 16.03
CA ALA A 85 -6.03 9.71 15.38
C ALA A 85 -5.19 9.76 14.09
N TRP A 86 -3.98 9.21 14.13
CA TRP A 86 -3.12 9.08 12.95
C TRP A 86 -3.77 8.21 11.87
N LEU A 87 -4.36 7.06 12.22
CA LEU A 87 -5.07 6.20 11.26
C LEU A 87 -6.22 6.92 10.57
N ALA A 88 -7.01 7.70 11.32
CA ALA A 88 -8.10 8.49 10.74
C ALA A 88 -7.58 9.56 9.78
N HIS A 89 -6.45 10.20 10.12
CA HIS A 89 -5.78 11.14 9.24
C HIS A 89 -5.24 10.46 7.97
N ASP A 90 -4.54 9.33 8.10
CA ASP A 90 -3.96 8.64 6.95
C ASP A 90 -5.05 8.11 6.00
N ARG A 91 -6.16 7.60 6.54
CA ARG A 91 -7.33 7.21 5.74
C ARG A 91 -7.87 8.39 4.93
N ARG A 92 -8.11 9.53 5.59
CA ARG A 92 -8.57 10.76 4.91
C ARG A 92 -7.58 11.23 3.84
N ARG A 93 -6.29 11.20 4.15
CA ARG A 93 -5.21 11.52 3.21
C ARG A 93 -5.27 10.65 1.96
N GLN A 94 -5.43 9.33 2.13
CA GLN A 94 -5.53 8.38 1.01
C GLN A 94 -6.77 8.65 0.14
N ASP A 95 -7.90 9.00 0.75
CA ASP A 95 -9.13 9.39 0.03
C ASP A 95 -8.91 10.64 -0.83
N LEU A 96 -8.33 11.69 -0.24
CA LEU A 96 -8.02 12.95 -0.93
C LEU A 96 -7.01 12.73 -2.07
N LEU A 97 -5.99 11.90 -1.84
CA LEU A 97 -4.98 11.56 -2.85
C LEU A 97 -5.62 10.82 -4.04
N SER A 98 -6.54 9.91 -3.77
CA SER A 98 -7.29 9.16 -4.78
C SER A 98 -8.15 10.08 -5.64
N LEU A 99 -8.84 11.04 -5.02
CA LEU A 99 -9.61 12.08 -5.73
C LEU A 99 -8.71 12.92 -6.64
N ALA A 100 -7.58 13.41 -6.11
CA ALA A 100 -6.63 14.22 -6.86
C ALA A 100 -6.02 13.44 -8.05
N ARG A 101 -5.65 12.16 -7.85
CA ARG A 101 -5.15 11.27 -8.92
C ARG A 101 -6.21 11.09 -10.02
N ARG A 102 -7.48 10.87 -9.64
CA ARG A 102 -8.58 10.74 -10.59
C ARG A 102 -8.76 12.02 -11.42
N GLU A 103 -8.71 13.18 -10.79
CA GLU A 103 -8.82 14.47 -11.47
C GLU A 103 -7.64 14.73 -12.41
N ARG A 104 -6.41 14.41 -11.98
CA ARG A 104 -5.22 14.46 -12.84
C ARG A 104 -5.38 13.59 -14.09
N LYS A 105 -5.92 12.38 -13.94
CA LYS A 105 -6.20 11.48 -15.08
C LYS A 105 -7.23 12.08 -16.04
N LYS A 106 -8.25 12.79 -15.55
CA LYS A 106 -9.19 13.54 -16.41
C LYS A 106 -8.48 14.66 -17.16
N LEU A 107 -7.69 15.49 -16.48
CA LEU A 107 -6.93 16.58 -17.11
C LEU A 107 -5.99 16.06 -18.21
N VAL A 108 -5.31 14.93 -17.97
CA VAL A 108 -4.46 14.28 -18.98
C VAL A 108 -5.28 13.82 -20.18
N ARG A 109 -6.43 13.16 -19.95
CA ARG A 109 -7.35 12.72 -21.03
C ARG A 109 -7.93 13.90 -21.82
N GLU A 110 -8.36 14.97 -21.16
CA GLU A 110 -8.90 16.18 -21.79
C GLU A 110 -7.84 16.90 -22.64
N THR A 111 -6.62 17.02 -22.13
CA THR A 111 -5.47 17.55 -22.90
C THR A 111 -5.16 16.70 -24.13
N THR A 112 -5.55 15.42 -24.13
CA THR A 112 -5.33 14.49 -25.25
C THR A 112 -6.51 14.46 -26.24
N ARG A 113 -7.72 14.82 -25.78
CA ARG A 113 -8.97 14.87 -26.58
C ARG A 113 -9.19 16.18 -27.30
N VAL A 114 -8.67 17.29 -26.77
CA VAL A 114 -8.52 18.53 -27.53
C VAL A 114 -7.44 18.25 -28.58
N GLY A 115 -7.85 17.91 -29.80
CA GLY A 115 -6.96 17.88 -30.96
C GLY A 115 -6.16 19.18 -31.06
N PRO A 116 -4.99 19.17 -31.72
CA PRO A 116 -4.08 20.32 -31.71
C PRO A 116 -4.85 21.60 -32.07
N LEU A 117 -4.93 22.54 -31.12
CA LEU A 117 -5.42 23.88 -31.40
C LEU A 117 -4.60 24.48 -32.55
N PRO A 118 -5.21 25.28 -33.44
CA PRO A 118 -4.49 25.88 -34.56
C PRO A 118 -3.33 26.72 -34.02
N ALA A 119 -2.14 26.36 -34.50
CA ALA A 119 -0.88 26.95 -34.08
C ALA A 119 -0.84 28.46 -34.36
N SER A 120 -0.88 29.26 -33.30
CA SER A 120 -0.17 30.53 -33.25
C SER A 120 0.89 30.43 -32.17
N GLY A 121 2.07 29.96 -32.61
CA GLY A 121 3.22 29.64 -31.75
C GLY A 121 3.80 28.30 -32.16
N LYS A 122 4.69 28.30 -33.15
CA LYS A 122 5.44 27.12 -33.62
C LYS A 122 6.34 26.59 -32.49
N LEU A 123 5.79 25.80 -31.57
CA LEU A 123 6.61 24.86 -30.81
C LEU A 123 6.97 23.72 -31.76
N ARG A 124 8.25 23.64 -32.11
CA ARG A 124 8.81 22.57 -32.93
C ARG A 124 8.48 21.23 -32.26
N HIS A 125 7.62 20.44 -32.88
CA HIS A 125 7.45 19.04 -32.51
C HIS A 125 8.80 18.35 -32.77
N ILE A 126 9.58 18.11 -31.72
CA ILE A 126 10.78 17.29 -31.82
C ILE A 126 10.26 15.87 -32.09
N PRO A 127 10.46 15.29 -33.29
CA PRO A 127 10.08 13.91 -33.51
C PRO A 127 10.91 13.05 -32.58
N VAL A 128 10.28 12.43 -31.58
CA VAL A 128 10.94 11.44 -30.74
C VAL A 128 11.41 10.33 -31.65
N SER A 129 12.73 10.21 -31.79
CA SER A 129 13.36 9.28 -32.73
C SER A 129 12.77 7.87 -32.56
N PRO A 130 12.49 7.13 -33.65
CA PRO A 130 12.05 5.74 -33.60
C PRO A 130 12.96 4.82 -32.77
N ALA A 131 14.23 5.22 -32.53
CA ALA A 131 15.14 4.53 -31.63
C ALA A 131 14.74 4.69 -30.16
N TYR A 132 14.41 5.91 -29.72
CA TYR A 132 13.99 6.21 -28.34
C TYR A 132 12.67 5.53 -27.98
N ARG A 133 11.72 5.47 -28.92
CA ARG A 133 10.43 4.80 -28.73
C ARG A 133 10.59 3.28 -28.53
N ARG A 134 11.54 2.66 -29.24
CA ARG A 134 11.89 1.24 -29.07
C ARG A 134 12.58 0.98 -27.72
N GLN A 135 13.47 1.86 -27.29
CA GLN A 135 14.15 1.77 -26.00
C GLN A 135 13.16 1.89 -24.82
N ASP A 136 12.24 2.86 -24.86
CA ASP A 136 11.18 3.01 -23.84
C ASP A 136 10.26 1.78 -23.77
N GLN A 137 9.91 1.21 -24.92
CA GLN A 137 9.09 0.00 -24.97
C GLN A 137 9.81 -1.23 -24.37
N VAL A 138 11.10 -1.39 -24.65
CA VAL A 138 11.91 -2.47 -24.06
C VAL A 138 12.06 -2.28 -22.55
N ALA A 139 12.34 -1.05 -22.08
CA ALA A 139 12.46 -0.75 -20.66
C ALA A 139 11.15 -1.04 -19.91
N ARG A 140 9.99 -0.69 -20.48
CA ARG A 140 8.68 -1.02 -19.90
C ARG A 140 8.43 -2.53 -19.85
N CYS A 141 8.77 -3.26 -20.91
CA CYS A 141 8.67 -4.72 -20.92
C CYS A 141 9.58 -5.38 -19.88
N GLN A 142 10.78 -4.83 -19.65
CA GLN A 142 11.69 -5.32 -18.61
C GLN A 142 11.15 -5.03 -17.21
N ALA A 143 10.72 -3.81 -16.94
CA ALA A 143 10.12 -3.44 -15.66
C ALA A 143 8.88 -4.30 -15.31
N GLN A 144 8.05 -4.60 -16.31
CA GLN A 144 6.89 -5.47 -16.11
C GLN A 144 7.28 -6.91 -15.75
N ARG A 145 8.35 -7.44 -16.36
CA ARG A 145 8.86 -8.78 -16.02
C ARG A 145 9.42 -8.82 -14.61
N GLU A 146 10.18 -7.81 -14.22
CA GLU A 146 10.75 -7.71 -12.87
C GLU A 146 9.66 -7.64 -11.79
N LEU A 147 8.57 -6.91 -12.05
CA LEU A 147 7.39 -6.88 -11.17
C LEU A 147 6.76 -8.26 -11.04
N ASN A 148 6.51 -8.95 -12.16
CA ASN A 148 5.94 -10.29 -12.13
C ASN A 148 6.85 -11.29 -11.39
N ASP A 149 8.17 -11.18 -11.56
CA ASP A 149 9.16 -12.01 -10.85
C ASP A 149 9.19 -11.68 -9.35
N ALA A 150 9.07 -10.40 -8.98
CA ALA A 150 8.95 -9.97 -7.58
C ALA A 150 7.67 -10.50 -6.92
N GLU A 151 6.54 -10.45 -7.63
CA GLU A 151 5.27 -11.03 -7.15
C GLU A 151 5.37 -12.55 -6.98
N HIS A 152 6.00 -13.25 -7.93
CA HIS A 152 6.23 -14.68 -7.82
C HIS A 152 7.07 -15.01 -6.58
N ARG A 153 8.18 -14.28 -6.36
CA ARG A 153 9.03 -14.42 -5.16
C ARG A 153 8.23 -14.18 -3.87
N ARG A 154 7.40 -13.12 -3.83
CA ARG A 154 6.52 -12.84 -2.69
C ARG A 154 5.58 -14.01 -2.41
N ARG A 155 4.94 -14.56 -3.45
CA ARG A 155 4.03 -15.70 -3.31
C ARG A 155 4.74 -16.96 -2.78
N VAL A 156 5.96 -17.23 -3.25
CA VAL A 156 6.77 -18.36 -2.75
C VAL A 156 7.09 -18.20 -1.27
N LEU A 157 7.47 -16.99 -0.83
CA LEU A 157 7.76 -16.71 0.58
C LEU A 157 6.53 -16.88 1.47
N VAL A 158 5.37 -16.34 1.07
CA VAL A 158 4.11 -16.50 1.81
C VAL A 158 3.76 -17.99 1.95
N ASN A 159 3.81 -18.75 0.85
CA ASN A 159 3.55 -20.19 0.87
C ASN A 159 4.54 -20.95 1.77
N ALA A 160 5.81 -20.54 1.82
CA ALA A 160 6.81 -21.14 2.69
C ALA A 160 6.49 -20.87 4.17
N VAL A 161 6.13 -19.63 4.52
CA VAL A 161 5.70 -19.25 5.88
C VAL A 161 4.45 -20.02 6.30
N GLU A 162 3.45 -20.12 5.43
CA GLU A 162 2.23 -20.87 5.71
C GLU A 162 2.50 -22.37 5.93
N ARG A 163 3.38 -22.97 5.12
CA ARG A 163 3.80 -24.36 5.31
C ARG A 163 4.46 -24.56 6.67
N GLU A 164 5.32 -23.64 7.08
CA GLU A 164 5.98 -23.68 8.38
C GLU A 164 4.98 -23.52 9.53
N GLN A 165 4.03 -22.60 9.42
CA GLN A 165 2.95 -22.44 10.40
C GLN A 165 2.08 -23.70 10.50
N ARG A 166 1.75 -24.34 9.38
CA ARG A 166 1.02 -25.62 9.37
C ARG A 166 1.82 -26.72 10.07
N ARG A 167 3.12 -26.82 9.83
CA ARG A 167 4.01 -27.76 10.54
C ARG A 167 3.99 -27.53 12.04
N ARG A 168 4.24 -26.28 12.48
CA ARG A 168 4.19 -25.91 13.91
C ARG A 168 2.86 -26.23 14.56
N ARG A 169 1.73 -25.98 13.89
CA ARG A 169 0.40 -26.35 14.40
C ARG A 169 0.25 -27.85 14.60
N VAL A 170 0.73 -28.67 13.66
CA VAL A 170 0.70 -30.13 13.77
C VAL A 170 1.60 -30.61 14.90
N ASP A 171 2.80 -30.05 15.02
CA ASP A 171 3.76 -30.40 16.08
C ASP A 171 3.24 -30.02 17.47
N LEU A 172 2.66 -28.82 17.62
CA LEU A 172 2.00 -28.40 18.85
C LEU A 172 0.85 -29.34 19.22
N ARG A 173 0.01 -29.72 18.25
CA ARG A 173 -1.09 -30.66 18.49
C ARG A 173 -0.58 -32.03 18.93
N ARG A 174 0.49 -32.52 18.30
CA ARG A 174 1.15 -33.78 18.68
C ARG A 174 1.70 -33.71 20.10
N ALA A 175 2.45 -32.66 20.43
CA ALA A 175 3.02 -32.47 21.76
C ALA A 175 1.95 -32.37 22.86
N LEU A 176 0.84 -31.67 22.59
CA LEU A 176 -0.30 -31.60 23.49
C LEU A 176 -0.95 -32.97 23.69
N ASN A 177 -1.16 -33.74 22.61
CA ASN A 177 -1.70 -35.10 22.71
C ASN A 177 -0.78 -36.03 23.48
N GLU A 178 0.54 -35.96 23.28
CA GLU A 178 1.53 -36.74 24.04
C GLU A 178 1.48 -36.37 25.53
N LYS A 179 1.38 -35.07 25.86
CA LYS A 179 1.25 -34.61 27.25
C LYS A 179 -0.05 -35.09 27.88
N LEU A 180 -1.17 -35.01 27.16
CA LEU A 180 -2.46 -35.55 27.62
C LEU A 180 -2.39 -37.06 27.84
N HIS A 181 -1.74 -37.80 26.95
CA HIS A 181 -1.59 -39.24 27.10
C HIS A 181 -0.79 -39.60 28.36
N ARG A 182 0.33 -38.91 28.63
CA ARG A 182 1.10 -39.08 29.87
C ARG A 182 0.26 -38.81 31.12
N LEU A 183 -0.48 -37.70 31.14
CA LEU A 183 -1.36 -37.37 32.27
C LEU A 183 -2.46 -38.42 32.46
N ASN A 184 -3.05 -38.92 31.38
CA ASN A 184 -4.04 -40.00 31.46
C ASN A 184 -3.45 -41.29 32.04
N LEU A 185 -2.21 -41.64 31.67
CA LEU A 185 -1.51 -42.78 32.25
C LEU A 185 -1.23 -42.58 33.75
N ASP A 186 -0.78 -41.39 34.15
CA ASP A 186 -0.53 -41.05 35.56
C ASP A 186 -1.82 -41.12 36.40
N VAL A 187 -2.93 -40.63 35.86
CA VAL A 187 -4.25 -40.71 36.52
C VAL A 187 -4.72 -42.15 36.61
N ALA A 188 -4.55 -42.97 35.57
CA ALA A 188 -4.88 -44.39 35.59
C ALA A 188 -4.05 -45.16 36.62
N ALA A 189 -2.75 -44.88 36.70
CA ALA A 189 -1.85 -45.47 37.70
C ALA A 189 -2.24 -45.11 39.14
N ARG A 190 -2.69 -43.86 39.37
CA ARG A 190 -3.16 -43.40 40.69
C ARG A 190 -4.55 -43.92 41.08
N SER A 191 -5.41 -44.19 40.10
CA SER A 191 -6.80 -44.60 40.35
C SER A 191 -7.01 -46.12 40.34
N GLY A 192 -6.01 -46.91 39.92
CA GLY A 192 -6.12 -48.38 39.79
C GLY A 192 -7.10 -48.84 38.72
N ALA A 193 -7.68 -47.92 37.94
CA ALA A 193 -8.69 -48.19 36.92
C ALA A 193 -8.16 -47.79 35.54
N MET A 194 -8.04 -48.78 34.64
CA MET A 194 -7.69 -48.52 33.24
C MET A 194 -8.79 -47.72 32.53
N PRO A 195 -8.45 -46.79 31.62
CA PRO A 195 -9.43 -46.09 30.80
C PRO A 195 -10.26 -47.11 30.03
N THR A 196 -11.57 -47.14 30.28
CA THR A 196 -12.45 -48.07 29.56
C THR A 196 -12.66 -47.58 28.12
N HIS A 197 -12.88 -48.51 27.20
CA HIS A 197 -13.14 -48.26 25.77
C HIS A 197 -14.28 -47.24 25.51
N ARG A 198 -15.15 -47.01 26.50
CA ARG A 198 -16.24 -46.04 26.49
C ARG A 198 -15.76 -44.60 26.72
N HIS A 199 -14.73 -44.41 27.54
CA HIS A 199 -14.11 -43.11 27.80
C HIS A 199 -13.33 -42.61 26.57
N GLU A 200 -12.53 -43.48 25.94
CA GLU A 200 -11.81 -43.16 24.69
C GLU A 200 -12.75 -42.75 23.55
N ARG A 201 -13.89 -43.46 23.38
CA ARG A 201 -14.92 -43.10 22.39
C ARG A 201 -15.56 -41.74 22.64
N ARG A 202 -15.64 -41.32 23.91
CA ARG A 202 -16.21 -40.01 24.28
C ARG A 202 -15.21 -38.88 24.01
N VAL A 203 -13.94 -39.09 24.36
CA VAL A 203 -12.85 -38.12 24.09
C VAL A 203 -12.64 -37.93 22.59
N THR A 204 -12.62 -39.02 21.81
CA THR A 204 -12.49 -38.94 20.34
C THR A 204 -13.68 -38.23 19.68
N ARG A 205 -14.92 -38.47 20.14
CA ARG A 205 -16.10 -37.72 19.66
C ARG A 205 -16.04 -36.23 20.02
N GLN A 206 -15.60 -35.88 21.22
CA GLN A 206 -15.41 -34.48 21.62
C GLN A 206 -14.31 -33.80 20.80
N ALA A 207 -13.19 -34.47 20.55
CA ALA A 207 -12.12 -33.95 19.71
C ALA A 207 -12.57 -33.73 18.26
N HIS A 208 -13.37 -34.66 17.71
CA HIS A 208 -13.97 -34.50 16.38
C HIS A 208 -14.96 -33.32 16.34
N ALA A 209 -15.83 -33.19 17.33
CA ALA A 209 -16.78 -32.07 17.43
C ALA A 209 -16.07 -30.71 17.54
N ALA A 210 -15.01 -30.63 18.35
CA ALA A 210 -14.18 -29.43 18.46
C ALA A 210 -13.47 -29.08 17.14
N ALA A 211 -12.98 -30.08 16.40
CA ALA A 211 -12.36 -29.87 15.09
C ALA A 211 -13.36 -29.36 14.03
N VAL A 212 -14.59 -29.86 14.06
CA VAL A 212 -15.69 -29.37 13.20
C VAL A 212 -16.02 -27.92 13.55
N ALA A 213 -16.19 -27.60 14.84
CA ALA A 213 -16.48 -26.23 15.28
C ALA A 213 -15.38 -25.23 14.90
N THR A 214 -14.10 -25.62 14.96
CA THR A 214 -13.01 -24.75 14.49
C THR A 214 -13.05 -24.49 12.98
N ARG A 215 -13.45 -25.48 12.18
CA ARG A 215 -13.61 -25.29 10.73
C ARG A 215 -14.79 -24.40 10.41
N GLU A 216 -15.90 -24.53 11.13
CA GLU A 216 -17.07 -23.67 10.96
C GLU A 216 -16.74 -22.21 11.32
N HIS A 217 -15.96 -21.99 12.37
CA HIS A 217 -15.48 -20.66 12.74
C HIS A 217 -14.52 -20.07 11.69
N ASP A 218 -13.60 -20.88 11.15
CA ASP A 218 -12.69 -20.44 10.08
C ASP A 218 -13.46 -20.08 8.80
N VAL A 219 -14.48 -20.87 8.42
CA VAL A 219 -15.36 -20.58 7.28
C VAL A 219 -16.17 -19.30 7.53
N TRP A 220 -16.70 -19.12 8.73
CA TRP A 220 -17.42 -17.90 9.10
C TRP A 220 -16.54 -16.65 9.02
N LEU A 221 -15.28 -16.73 9.47
CA LEU A 221 -14.31 -15.64 9.35
C LEU A 221 -13.96 -15.32 7.89
N GLU A 222 -13.76 -16.33 7.03
CA GLU A 222 -13.51 -16.09 5.60
C GLU A 222 -14.71 -15.41 4.92
N GLN A 223 -15.93 -15.80 5.30
CA GLN A 223 -17.16 -15.22 4.77
C GLN A 223 -17.36 -13.76 5.22
N LEU A 224 -17.01 -13.46 6.47
CA LEU A 224 -17.04 -12.10 7.03
C LEU A 224 -15.96 -11.20 6.41
N MET A 225 -14.77 -11.73 6.15
CA MET A 225 -13.71 -11.02 5.42
C MET A 225 -14.12 -10.72 3.98
N ALA A 226 -14.81 -11.65 3.31
CA ALA A 226 -15.32 -11.45 1.95
C ALA A 226 -16.43 -10.37 1.89
N GLU A 227 -17.29 -10.25 2.91
CA GLU A 227 -18.31 -9.19 2.98
C GLU A 227 -17.71 -7.79 3.24
N VAL A 228 -16.59 -7.72 3.96
CA VAL A 228 -15.84 -6.47 4.18
C VAL A 228 -15.11 -5.99 2.91
N ASP A 229 -14.68 -6.91 2.05
CA ASP A 229 -14.07 -6.58 0.75
C ASP A 229 -15.11 -6.11 -0.28
N LEU A 230 -16.35 -6.60 -0.23
CA LEU A 230 -17.44 -6.20 -1.14
C LEU A 230 -18.01 -4.81 -0.85
N SER A 231 -17.71 -4.22 0.30
CA SER A 231 -18.10 -2.85 0.66
C SER A 231 -17.10 -1.77 0.20
N HIS A 232 -16.06 -2.17 -0.54
CA HIS A 232 -15.06 -1.28 -1.18
C HIS A 232 -15.13 -1.29 -2.73
N ILE A 233 -16.23 -1.72 -3.33
CA ILE A 233 -16.56 -1.53 -4.76
C ILE A 233 -17.70 -0.51 -4.89
#